data_AF-A0A1T4K5M0-F1
#
_entry.id   AF-A0A1T4K5M0-F1
#
_cell.length_a   1.000
_cell.length_b   1.000
_cell.length_c   1.000
_cell.angle_alpha   90.00
_cell.angle_beta   90.00
_cell.angle_gamma   90.00
#
_symmetry.space_group_name_H-M   'P 1'
#
loop_
_entity.id
_entity.type
_entity.pdbx_description
1 polymer ?
#
loop_
_entity_poly.entity_id
_entity_poly.type
_entity_poly.pdbx_seq_one_letter_code
_entity_poly.pdbx_strand_id
1 'polypeptide(L)'
;MDVVMKKIGISMGIYMSLIMSFFLALTGMGASGHFNIPGFIVSFLVSFMISLVISFLVPMGKVNKSLEMKHNLRPGALKTRGIEALVSNLIYTPILTLCMVTLAYFKAKNASGNGEGIPFIPAFLKSLGLCFIVGYILIFIFQDLIMKHLFKKYKINPGTGTKQGE
;
A
#
# COMPACT_ATOMS: atom_id res chain seq x y z
N MET A 1 9.24 22.31 -3.54
CA MET A 1 8.85 21.14 -4.35
C MET A 1 8.11 21.65 -5.56
N ASP A 2 8.65 21.44 -6.75
CA ASP A 2 7.97 21.78 -8.00
C ASP A 2 6.56 21.20 -8.04
N VAL A 3 5.59 21.98 -8.51
CA VAL A 3 4.17 21.58 -8.62
C VAL A 3 4.03 20.25 -9.37
N VAL A 4 4.94 19.98 -10.31
CA VAL A 4 5.03 18.73 -11.08
C VAL A 4 5.42 17.54 -10.21
N MET A 5 6.41 17.68 -9.32
CA MET A 5 6.84 16.61 -8.41
C MET A 5 5.74 16.26 -7.40
N LYS A 6 4.99 17.26 -6.92
CA LYS A 6 3.82 17.03 -6.06
C LYS A 6 2.73 16.23 -6.80
N LYS A 7 2.46 16.56 -8.07
CA LYS A 7 1.50 15.80 -8.91
C LYS A 7 1.96 14.37 -9.18
N ILE A 8 3.25 14.14 -9.38
CA ILE A 8 3.81 12.79 -9.57
C ILE A 8 3.65 11.97 -8.30
N GLY A 9 4.00 12.52 -7.13
CA GLY A 9 3.84 11.81 -5.85
C GLY A 9 2.39 11.42 -5.56
N ILE A 10 1.43 12.33 -5.80
CA ILE A 10 0.00 12.04 -5.63
C ILE A 10 -0.46 10.97 -6.64
N SER A 11 -0.12 11.12 -7.92
CA SER A 11 -0.49 10.14 -8.95
C SER A 11 0.09 8.76 -8.64
N MET A 12 1.33 8.72 -8.17
CA MET A 12 2.01 7.50 -7.77
C MET A 12 1.29 6.82 -6.60
N GLY A 13 0.88 7.57 -5.57
CA GLY A 13 0.07 7.04 -4.47
C GLY A 13 -1.27 6.47 -4.94
N ILE A 14 -1.93 7.11 -5.90
CA ILE A 14 -3.20 6.62 -6.47
C ILE A 14 -2.99 5.33 -7.27
N TYR A 15 -2.01 5.30 -8.19
CA TYR A 15 -1.73 4.09 -8.97
C TYR A 15 -1.28 2.93 -8.07
N MET A 16 -0.45 3.20 -7.07
CA MET A 16 0.02 2.19 -6.12
C MET A 16 -1.13 1.67 -5.25
N SER A 17 -1.95 2.54 -4.67
CA SER A 17 -3.11 2.11 -3.87
C SER A 17 -4.09 1.27 -4.68
N LEU A 18 -4.33 1.62 -5.95
CA LEU A 18 -5.20 0.85 -6.85
C LEU A 18 -4.63 -0.55 -7.12
N ILE A 19 -3.38 -0.64 -7.57
CA ILE A 19 -2.71 -1.91 -7.90
C ILE A 19 -2.61 -2.80 -6.66
N MET A 20 -2.15 -2.23 -5.54
CA MET A 20 -2.01 -2.96 -4.28
C MET A 20 -3.35 -3.50 -3.80
N SER A 21 -4.41 -2.68 -3.82
CA SER A 21 -5.74 -3.12 -3.41
C SER A 21 -6.28 -4.24 -4.31
N PHE A 22 -6.00 -4.19 -5.62
CA PHE A 22 -6.40 -5.23 -6.56
C PHE A 22 -5.72 -6.57 -6.26
N PHE A 23 -4.39 -6.57 -6.18
CA PHE A 23 -3.64 -7.80 -5.95
C PHE A 23 -3.84 -8.35 -4.54
N LEU A 24 -3.95 -7.50 -3.51
CA LEU A 24 -4.23 -7.95 -2.14
C LEU A 24 -5.64 -8.54 -2.02
N ALA A 25 -6.65 -7.96 -2.67
CA ALA A 25 -7.99 -8.54 -2.73
C ALA A 25 -7.99 -9.90 -3.44
N LEU A 26 -7.20 -10.02 -4.52
CA LEU A 26 -7.06 -11.27 -5.26
C LEU A 26 -6.35 -12.35 -4.42
N THR A 27 -5.27 -11.99 -3.74
CA THR A 27 -4.54 -12.89 -2.83
C THR A 27 -5.40 -13.31 -1.65
N GLY A 28 -6.17 -12.39 -1.05
CA GLY A 28 -7.09 -12.70 0.03
C GLY A 28 -8.16 -13.70 -0.39
N MET A 29 -8.71 -13.55 -1.60
CA MET A 29 -9.65 -14.50 -2.17
C MET A 29 -9.01 -15.86 -2.46
N GLY A 30 -7.82 -15.87 -3.08
CA GLY A 30 -7.06 -17.10 -3.35
C GLY A 30 -6.73 -17.87 -2.08
N ALA A 31 -6.33 -17.18 -1.01
CA ALA A 31 -6.05 -17.78 0.29
C ALA A 31 -7.30 -18.34 0.99
N SER A 32 -8.49 -17.83 0.65
CA SER A 32 -9.77 -18.31 1.20
C SER A 32 -10.37 -19.51 0.46
N GLY A 33 -9.84 -19.88 -0.72
CA GLY A 33 -10.30 -21.03 -1.51
C GLY A 33 -11.66 -20.85 -2.20
N HIS A 34 -12.41 -19.78 -1.91
CA HIS A 34 -13.72 -19.49 -2.49
C HIS A 34 -13.64 -18.34 -3.49
N PHE A 35 -13.58 -18.66 -4.78
CA PHE A 35 -13.54 -17.65 -5.84
C PHE A 35 -14.95 -17.14 -6.14
N ASN A 36 -15.32 -16.01 -5.53
CA ASN A 36 -16.63 -15.37 -5.71
C ASN A 36 -16.45 -13.96 -6.27
N ILE A 37 -16.83 -13.74 -7.53
CA ILE A 37 -16.65 -12.46 -8.24
C ILE A 37 -17.35 -11.29 -7.50
N PRO A 38 -18.62 -11.39 -7.08
CA PRO A 38 -19.26 -10.41 -6.20
C PRO A 38 -18.45 -10.12 -4.92
N GLY A 39 -17.95 -11.17 -4.27
CA GLY A 39 -17.13 -11.04 -3.06
C GLY A 39 -15.81 -10.31 -3.32
N PHE A 40 -15.23 -10.49 -4.50
CA PHE A 40 -14.00 -9.82 -4.92
C PHE A 40 -14.23 -8.32 -5.08
N ILE A 41 -15.29 -7.92 -5.78
CA ILE A 41 -15.60 -6.51 -6.03
C ILE A 41 -15.86 -5.77 -4.71
N VAL A 42 -16.62 -6.37 -3.79
CA VAL A 42 -16.86 -5.79 -2.46
C VAL A 42 -15.57 -5.69 -1.66
N SER A 43 -14.75 -6.75 -1.66
CA SER A 43 -13.46 -6.75 -0.94
C SER A 43 -12.50 -5.71 -1.51
N PHE A 44 -12.45 -5.58 -2.83
CA PHE A 44 -11.66 -4.58 -3.54
C PHE A 44 -12.11 -3.16 -3.19
N LEU A 45 -13.41 -2.86 -3.27
CA LEU A 45 -13.96 -1.54 -2.94
C LEU A 45 -13.70 -1.17 -1.48
N VAL A 46 -13.92 -2.09 -0.54
CA VAL A 46 -13.66 -1.87 0.89
C VAL A 46 -12.16 -1.64 1.12
N SER A 47 -11.29 -2.43 0.50
CA SER A 47 -9.83 -2.26 0.60
C SER A 47 -9.36 -0.93 0.03
N PHE A 48 -9.93 -0.54 -1.11
CA PHE A 48 -9.64 0.73 -1.76
C PHE A 48 -10.10 1.92 -0.91
N MET A 49 -11.30 1.87 -0.32
CA MET A 49 -11.79 2.93 0.59
C MET A 49 -10.94 3.02 1.87
N ILE A 50 -10.60 1.90 2.49
CA ILE A 50 -9.74 1.89 3.69
C ILE A 50 -8.37 2.46 3.36
N SER A 51 -7.74 2.02 2.27
CA SER A 51 -6.42 2.53 1.87
C SER A 51 -6.46 4.03 1.54
N LEU A 52 -7.56 4.55 1.00
CA LEU A 52 -7.75 5.98 0.75
C LEU A 52 -7.88 6.77 2.06
N VAL A 53 -8.63 6.26 3.05
CA VAL A 53 -8.71 6.86 4.39
C VAL A 53 -7.35 6.87 5.09
N ILE A 54 -6.61 5.75 5.04
CA ILE A 54 -5.27 5.69 5.65
C ILE A 54 -4.30 6.62 4.90
N SER A 55 -4.43 6.74 3.57
CA SER A 55 -3.70 7.73 2.72
C SER A 55 -3.89 9.16 3.20
N PHE A 56 -5.05 9.48 3.76
CA PHE A 56 -5.32 10.78 4.38
C PHE A 56 -4.79 10.86 5.82
N LEU A 57 -4.92 9.78 6.59
CA LEU A 57 -4.53 9.75 8.01
C LEU A 57 -3.01 9.78 8.22
N VAL A 58 -2.25 9.15 7.33
CA VAL A 58 -0.79 9.00 7.47
C VAL A 58 -0.08 9.92 6.47
N PRO A 59 0.49 11.06 6.92
CA PRO A 59 1.17 12.01 6.06
C PRO A 59 2.54 11.47 5.63
N MET A 60 2.55 10.62 4.61
CA MET A 60 3.77 9.99 4.05
C MET A 60 4.85 10.99 3.66
N GLY A 61 4.46 12.16 3.17
CA GLY A 61 5.43 13.22 2.87
C GLY A 61 6.23 13.70 4.09
N LYS A 62 5.68 13.59 5.31
CA LYS A 62 6.42 13.90 6.55
C LYS A 62 7.33 12.74 6.96
N VAL A 63 6.83 11.51 6.86
CA VAL A 63 7.59 10.29 7.22
C VAL A 63 8.83 10.13 6.33
N ASN A 64 8.68 10.23 5.01
CA ASN A 64 9.79 10.12 4.07
C ASN A 64 10.81 11.24 4.26
N LYS A 65 10.35 12.49 4.45
CA LYS A 65 11.25 13.63 4.70
C LYS A 65 12.04 13.45 6.00
N SER A 66 11.44 12.89 7.05
CA SER A 66 12.13 12.55 8.29
C SER A 66 13.16 11.43 8.10
N LEU A 67 12.88 10.43 7.25
CA LEU A 67 13.83 9.37 6.89
C LEU A 67 15.01 9.90 6.07
N GLU A 68 14.75 10.75 5.07
CA GLU A 68 15.78 11.39 4.25
C GLU A 68 16.74 12.23 5.10
N MET A 69 16.20 13.03 6.03
CA MET A 69 16.99 13.84 6.96
C MET A 69 17.79 12.99 7.96
N LYS A 70 17.22 11.90 8.46
CA LYS A 70 17.87 11.09 9.51
C LYS A 70 18.92 10.13 8.98
N HIS A 71 18.79 9.68 7.73
CA HIS A 71 19.71 8.70 7.12
C HIS A 71 20.55 9.27 5.97
N ASN A 72 20.54 10.59 5.72
CA ASN A 72 21.24 11.22 4.58
C ASN A 72 20.95 10.51 3.25
N LEU A 73 19.73 10.00 3.10
CA LEU A 73 19.36 9.20 1.95
C LEU A 73 19.07 10.12 0.77
N ARG A 74 19.72 9.86 -0.37
CA ARG A 74 19.43 10.59 -1.61
C ARG A 74 18.01 10.28 -2.08
N PRO A 75 17.16 11.29 -2.30
CA PRO A 75 15.84 11.10 -2.87
C PRO A 75 15.96 10.39 -4.22
N GLY A 76 15.20 9.30 -4.41
CA GLY A 76 15.16 8.57 -5.68
C GLY A 76 16.22 7.49 -5.90
N ALA A 77 17.18 7.30 -4.99
CA ALA A 77 18.07 6.14 -5.07
C ALA A 77 17.33 4.82 -4.76
N LEU A 78 17.68 3.73 -5.44
CA LEU A 78 17.02 2.43 -5.28
C LEU A 78 17.00 1.93 -3.82
N LYS A 79 18.08 2.17 -3.06
CA LYS A 79 18.17 1.81 -1.64
C LYS A 79 17.27 2.67 -0.76
N THR A 80 17.22 3.99 -1.00
CA THR A 80 16.32 4.92 -0.30
C THR A 80 14.87 4.51 -0.50
N ARG A 81 14.50 4.17 -1.75
CA ARG A 81 13.15 3.72 -2.08
C ARG A 81 12.76 2.43 -1.41
N GLY A 82 13.67 1.45 -1.35
CA GLY A 82 13.43 0.20 -0.65
C GLY A 82 13.17 0.43 0.83
N ILE A 83 13.92 1.33 1.47
CA ILE A 83 13.74 1.70 2.88
C ILE A 83 12.44 2.48 3.09
N GLU A 84 12.15 3.46 2.26
CA GLU A 84 10.88 4.21 2.31
C GLU A 84 9.68 3.28 2.12
N ALA A 85 9.74 2.38 1.13
CA ALA A 85 8.72 1.37 0.90
C ALA A 85 8.58 0.44 2.09
N LEU A 86 9.68 -0.04 2.67
CA LEU A 86 9.67 -0.97 3.79
C LEU A 86 9.10 -0.31 5.05
N VAL A 87 9.53 0.91 5.39
CA VAL A 87 9.00 1.66 6.54
C VAL A 87 7.53 2.02 6.31
N SER A 88 7.17 2.43 5.09
CA SER A 88 5.79 2.71 4.73
C SER A 88 4.91 1.49 4.88
N ASN A 89 5.36 0.34 4.37
CA ASN A 89 4.66 -0.93 4.43
C ASN A 89 4.57 -1.42 5.89
N LEU A 90 5.60 -1.19 6.70
CA LEU A 90 5.60 -1.54 8.13
C LEU A 90 4.60 -0.72 8.95
N ILE A 91 4.31 0.53 8.55
CA ILE A 91 3.31 1.37 9.23
C ILE A 91 1.90 1.11 8.68
N TYR A 92 1.75 1.04 7.35
CA TYR A 92 0.44 0.89 6.72
C TYR A 92 -0.13 -0.51 6.86
N THR A 93 0.69 -1.55 6.67
CA THR A 93 0.19 -2.93 6.61
C THR A 93 -0.47 -3.33 7.92
N PRO A 94 0.10 -3.07 9.12
CA PRO A 94 -0.58 -3.38 10.38
C PRO A 94 -1.91 -2.66 10.54
N ILE A 95 -1.97 -1.37 10.22
CA ILE A 95 -3.21 -0.57 10.34
C ILE A 95 -4.27 -1.11 9.36
N LEU A 96 -3.90 -1.31 8.10
CA LEU A 96 -4.79 -1.77 7.05
C LEU A 96 -5.28 -3.20 7.31
N THR A 97 -4.38 -4.12 7.68
CA THR A 97 -4.72 -5.48 8.06
C THR A 97 -5.61 -5.50 9.30
N LEU A 98 -5.35 -4.65 10.29
CA LEU A 98 -6.17 -4.58 11.50
C LEU A 98 -7.59 -4.11 11.17
N CYS A 99 -7.73 -3.08 10.34
CA CYS A 99 -9.03 -2.64 9.84
C CYS A 99 -9.77 -3.76 9.08
N MET A 100 -9.10 -4.43 8.13
CA MET A 100 -9.72 -5.51 7.35
C MET A 100 -10.15 -6.70 8.20
N VAL A 101 -9.28 -7.18 9.08
CA VAL A 101 -9.54 -8.35 9.94
C VAL A 101 -10.62 -8.02 10.96
N THR A 102 -10.67 -6.78 11.47
CA THR A 102 -11.76 -6.31 12.32
C THR A 102 -13.10 -6.33 11.59
N LEU A 103 -13.16 -5.80 10.36
CA LEU A 103 -14.38 -5.85 9.56
C LEU A 103 -14.81 -7.29 9.23
N ALA A 104 -13.86 -8.16 8.88
CA ALA A 104 -14.13 -9.57 8.63
C ALA A 104 -14.65 -10.28 9.88
N TYR A 105 -14.06 -10.01 11.04
CA TYR A 105 -14.48 -10.54 12.34
C TYR A 105 -15.90 -10.07 12.71
N PHE A 106 -16.22 -8.78 12.53
CA PHE A 106 -17.58 -8.28 12.76
C PHE A 106 -18.60 -8.88 11.79
N LYS A 107 -18.25 -9.03 10.50
CA LYS A 107 -19.13 -9.70 9.53
C LYS A 107 -19.36 -11.17 9.89
N ALA A 108 -18.30 -11.89 10.26
CA ALA A 108 -18.41 -13.28 10.68
C ALA A 108 -19.24 -13.41 11.96
N LYS A 109 -19.03 -12.54 12.95
CA LYS A 109 -19.80 -12.52 14.20
C LYS A 109 -21.30 -12.24 13.98
N ASN A 110 -21.64 -11.36 13.04
CA ASN A 110 -23.04 -11.05 12.72
C ASN A 110 -23.71 -12.13 11.84
N ALA A 111 -22.93 -12.91 11.07
CA ALA A 111 -23.44 -14.01 10.24
C ALA A 111 -23.56 -15.33 11.02
N SER A 112 -22.66 -15.56 11.97
CA SER A 112 -22.63 -16.75 12.83
C SER A 112 -23.50 -16.51 14.06
N GLY A 113 -24.81 -16.71 13.94
CA GLY A 113 -25.78 -16.45 15.01
C GLY A 113 -25.50 -17.10 16.36
N ASN A 114 -24.61 -18.11 16.46
CA ASN A 114 -24.10 -18.72 17.71
C ASN A 114 -22.79 -19.53 17.51
N GLY A 115 -21.98 -19.25 16.48
CA GLY A 115 -20.84 -20.10 16.11
C GLY A 115 -19.50 -19.66 16.73
N GLU A 116 -18.66 -20.63 17.11
CA GLU A 116 -17.30 -20.44 17.65
C GLU A 116 -16.59 -19.24 17.01
N GLY A 117 -16.25 -18.24 17.84
CA GLY A 117 -15.60 -17.04 17.37
C GLY A 117 -14.27 -17.37 16.71
N ILE A 118 -14.11 -16.97 15.45
CA ILE A 118 -12.81 -17.07 14.77
C ILE A 118 -11.78 -16.33 15.62
N PRO A 119 -10.68 -16.98 16.05
CA PRO A 119 -9.72 -16.34 16.92
C PRO A 119 -9.05 -15.19 16.17
N PHE A 120 -9.36 -13.97 16.60
CA PHE A 120 -8.99 -12.73 15.94
C PHE A 120 -7.48 -12.59 15.75
N ILE A 121 -6.70 -12.90 16.80
CA ILE A 121 -5.25 -12.71 16.81
C ILE A 121 -4.53 -13.63 15.81
N PRO A 122 -4.78 -14.96 15.77
CA PRO A 122 -4.22 -15.83 14.75
C PRO A 122 -4.60 -15.44 13.31
N ALA A 123 -5.85 -15.05 13.09
CA ALA A 123 -6.31 -14.57 11.78
C ALA A 123 -5.59 -13.28 11.38
N PHE A 124 -5.44 -12.33 12.32
CA PHE A 124 -4.71 -11.09 12.12
C PHE A 124 -3.25 -11.33 11.77
N LEU A 125 -2.52 -12.12 12.55
CA LEU A 125 -1.09 -12.38 12.32
C LEU A 125 -0.83 -13.11 11.00
N LYS A 126 -1.67 -14.10 10.66
CA LYS A 126 -1.56 -14.83 9.39
C LYS A 126 -1.81 -13.91 8.20
N SER A 127 -2.87 -13.10 8.26
CA SER A 127 -3.18 -12.11 7.22
C SER A 127 -2.12 -11.01 7.14
N LEU A 128 -1.56 -10.58 8.27
CA LEU A 128 -0.52 -9.56 8.35
C LEU A 128 0.75 -10.05 7.67
N GLY A 129 1.23 -11.25 8.01
CA GLY A 129 2.42 -11.84 7.40
C GLY A 129 2.25 -12.02 5.89
N LEU A 130 1.10 -12.54 5.45
CA LEU A 130 0.80 -12.71 4.03
C LEU A 130 0.77 -11.38 3.27
N CYS A 131 0.02 -10.39 3.79
CA CYS A 131 -0.10 -9.07 3.16
C CYS A 131 1.23 -8.31 3.15
N PHE A 132 2.04 -8.47 4.19
CA PHE A 132 3.35 -7.83 4.28
C PHE A 132 4.31 -8.36 3.21
N ILE A 133 4.40 -9.69 3.06
CA ILE A 133 5.27 -10.34 2.06
C ILE A 133 4.80 -10.00 0.65
N VAL A 134 3.52 -10.24 0.36
CA VAL A 134 2.95 -10.01 -0.98
C VAL A 134 3.00 -8.53 -1.34
N GLY A 135 2.63 -7.65 -0.40
CA GLY A 135 2.68 -6.21 -0.58
C GLY A 135 4.10 -5.70 -0.83
N TYR A 136 5.10 -6.21 -0.11
CA TYR A 136 6.49 -5.82 -0.33
C TYR A 136 6.97 -6.17 -1.74
N ILE A 137 6.67 -7.40 -2.21
CA ILE A 137 7.03 -7.85 -3.57
C ILE A 137 6.33 -6.99 -4.63
N LEU A 138 5.03 -6.73 -4.45
CA LEU A 138 4.25 -5.90 -5.37
C LEU A 138 4.80 -4.47 -5.44
N ILE A 139 5.06 -3.83 -4.29
CA ILE A 139 5.63 -2.49 -4.26
C ILE A 139 6.97 -2.49 -5.00
N PHE A 140 7.85 -3.45 -4.71
CA PHE A 140 9.16 -3.51 -5.36
C PHE A 140 9.08 -3.60 -6.89
N ILE A 141 8.15 -4.39 -7.44
CA ILE A 141 7.96 -4.57 -8.89
C ILE A 141 7.23 -3.37 -9.52
N PHE A 142 6.08 -3.00 -8.96
CA PHE A 142 5.19 -2.00 -9.56
C PHE A 142 5.65 -0.56 -9.34
N GLN A 143 6.39 -0.28 -8.27
CA GLN A 143 6.91 1.07 -7.98
C GLN A 143 7.74 1.59 -9.15
N ASP A 144 8.64 0.76 -9.68
CA ASP A 144 9.55 1.16 -10.74
C ASP A 144 8.84 1.29 -12.09
N LEU A 145 7.86 0.41 -12.34
CA LEU A 145 7.02 0.43 -13.54
C LEU A 145 6.13 1.68 -13.58
N ILE A 146 5.44 1.99 -12.48
CA ILE A 146 4.59 3.18 -12.36
C ILE A 146 5.44 4.45 -12.45
N MET A 147 6.61 4.48 -11.82
CA MET A 147 7.43 5.68 -11.84
C MET A 147 7.97 5.97 -13.25
N LYS A 148 8.43 4.94 -13.98
CA LYS A 148 8.82 5.08 -15.40
C LYS A 148 7.65 5.58 -16.25
N HIS A 149 6.44 5.06 -16.00
CA HIS A 149 5.24 5.50 -16.69
C HIS A 149 4.89 6.97 -16.39
N LEU A 150 4.94 7.38 -15.12
CA LEU A 150 4.64 8.76 -14.70
C LEU A 150 5.69 9.76 -15.21
N PHE A 151 6.98 9.42 -15.17
CA PHE A 151 8.01 10.28 -15.74
C PHE A 151 7.83 10.47 -17.24
N LYS A 152 7.46 9.42 -17.98
CA LYS A 152 7.09 9.53 -19.40
C LYS A 152 5.85 10.41 -19.61
N LYS A 153 4.82 10.25 -18.77
CA LYS A 153 3.56 11.02 -18.82
C LYS A 153 3.78 12.52 -18.56
N TYR A 154 4.68 12.86 -17.65
CA TYR A 154 5.01 14.25 -17.30
C TYR A 154 6.24 14.81 -18.05
N LYS A 155 6.75 14.09 -19.07
CA LYS A 155 7.93 14.47 -19.87
C LYS A 155 9.17 14.80 -19.05
N ILE A 156 9.37 14.14 -17.92
CA ILE A 156 10.59 14.27 -17.10
C ILE A 156 11.57 13.17 -17.55
N ASN A 157 12.78 13.56 -17.96
CA ASN A 157 13.82 12.59 -18.28
C ASN A 157 14.36 11.94 -17.00
N PRO A 158 14.38 10.60 -16.88
CA PRO A 158 14.84 9.91 -15.66
C PRO A 158 16.35 10.04 -15.36
N GLY A 159 17.09 10.88 -16.09
CA GLY A 159 18.51 11.20 -15.86
C GLY A 159 18.77 12.58 -15.23
N THR A 160 17.75 13.42 -15.06
CA THR A 160 17.87 14.74 -14.41
C THR A 160 17.29 14.69 -13.01
N GLY A 161 17.86 13.84 -12.15
CA GLY A 161 17.84 14.15 -10.73
C GLY A 161 18.63 15.43 -10.56
N THR A 162 17.95 16.54 -10.33
CA THR A 162 18.50 17.76 -9.72
C THR A 162 19.95 18.08 -10.12
N LYS A 163 20.14 18.71 -11.29
CA LYS A 163 21.00 19.88 -11.23
C LYS A 163 20.21 20.93 -10.43
N GLN A 164 20.29 20.83 -9.10
CA GLN A 164 20.11 22.01 -8.28
C GLN A 164 21.29 22.92 -8.67
N GLY A 165 21.01 23.93 -9.52
CA GLY A 165 21.82 25.13 -9.58
C GLY A 165 21.94 25.71 -8.16
N GLU A 166 23.13 26.16 -7.80
CA GLU A 166 23.48 27.59 -7.79
C GLU A 166 22.80 28.32 -6.62
#